data_AF-A0A937DBX8-F1
#
_entry.id   AF-A0A937DBX8-F1
#
_cell.length_a   1.000
_cell.length_b   1.000
_cell.length_c   1.000
_cell.angle_alpha   90.00
_cell.angle_beta   90.00
_cell.angle_gamma   90.00
#
_symmetry.space_group_name_H-M   'P 1'
#
loop_
_entity.id
_entity.type
_entity.pdbx_description
1 polymer ?
#
loop_
_entity_poly.entity_id
_entity_poly.type
_entity_poly.pdbx_seq_one_letter_code
_entity_poly.pdbx_strand_id
1 'polypeptide(L)'
;METIEKLISTKKEVKDFEQEVFNCLLIDPDLFDCCVNAHQGYAFLLRNWIRESYESGATVKEVVKKIKNSKLQLESIKIGKPLTLVA
;
A
#
# COMPACT_ATOMS: atom_id res chain seq x y z
N MET A 1 -4.37 11.91 28.96
CA MET A 1 -3.60 10.77 28.40
C MET A 1 -4.27 10.19 27.14
N GLU A 2 -5.15 10.92 26.44
CA GLU A 2 -5.97 10.38 25.33
C GLU A 2 -5.25 10.34 23.96
N THR A 3 -4.04 10.88 23.85
CA THR A 3 -3.38 11.06 22.55
C THR A 3 -2.66 9.80 22.07
N ILE A 4 -2.12 8.98 22.97
CA ILE A 4 -1.25 7.84 22.60
C ILE A 4 -2.10 6.64 22.17
N GLU A 5 -3.17 6.32 22.89
CA GLU A 5 -4.05 5.18 22.58
C GLU A 5 -4.76 5.36 21.25
N LYS A 6 -5.21 6.58 20.95
CA LYS A 6 -5.83 6.92 19.66
C LYS A 6 -4.84 6.76 18.50
N LEU A 7 -3.59 7.21 18.66
CA LEU A 7 -2.54 7.06 17.65
C LEU A 7 -2.16 5.59 17.40
N ILE A 8 -2.17 4.75 18.45
CA ILE A 8 -1.89 3.31 18.32
C ILE A 8 -3.04 2.61 17.60
N SER A 9 -4.30 2.93 17.94
CA SER A 9 -5.48 2.39 17.26
C SER A 9 -5.47 2.75 15.78
N THR A 10 -5.29 4.03 15.44
CA THR A 10 -5.27 4.48 14.04
C THR A 10 -4.11 3.87 13.26
N LYS A 11 -2.93 3.68 13.88
CA LYS A 11 -1.82 2.96 13.22
C LYS A 11 -2.16 1.50 12.94
N LYS A 12 -2.90 0.85 13.81
CA LYS A 12 -3.34 -0.53 13.62
C LYS A 12 -4.37 -0.62 12.50
N GLU A 13 -5.38 0.25 12.52
CA GLU A 13 -6.42 0.31 11.50
C GLU A 13 -5.87 0.62 10.09
N VAL A 14 -4.88 1.50 9.98
CA VAL A 14 -4.18 1.77 8.70
C VAL A 14 -3.44 0.53 8.20
N LYS A 15 -2.81 -0.24 9.09
CA LYS A 15 -2.12 -1.48 8.71
C LYS A 15 -3.10 -2.55 8.26
N ASP A 16 -4.20 -2.72 8.97
CA ASP A 16 -5.26 -3.66 8.58
C ASP A 16 -5.83 -3.28 7.20
N PHE A 17 -6.05 -1.98 6.95
CA PHE A 17 -6.49 -1.47 5.65
C PHE A 17 -5.47 -1.73 4.54
N GLU A 18 -4.18 -1.43 4.77
CA GLU A 18 -3.10 -1.70 3.81
C GLU A 18 -3.04 -3.19 3.46
N GLN A 19 -3.14 -4.06 4.47
CA GLN A 19 -3.10 -5.51 4.30
C GLN A 19 -4.30 -6.02 3.50
N GLU A 20 -5.50 -5.47 3.72
CA GLU A 20 -6.69 -5.81 2.94
C GLU A 20 -6.54 -5.39 1.46
N VAL A 21 -5.95 -4.23 1.19
CA VAL A 21 -5.64 -3.76 -0.16
C VAL A 21 -4.65 -4.71 -0.84
N PHE A 22 -3.57 -5.10 -0.16
CA PHE A 22 -2.57 -6.02 -0.70
C PHE A 22 -3.14 -7.42 -0.97
N ASN A 23 -3.97 -7.94 -0.06
CA ASN A 23 -4.70 -9.20 -0.29
C ASN A 23 -5.57 -9.13 -1.54
N CYS A 24 -6.30 -8.04 -1.75
CA CYS A 24 -7.12 -7.83 -2.95
C CYS A 24 -6.31 -7.67 -4.26
N LEU A 25 -5.06 -7.24 -4.15
CA LEU A 25 -4.11 -7.12 -5.26
C LEU A 25 -3.25 -8.37 -5.46
N LEU A 26 -3.39 -9.37 -4.57
CA LEU A 26 -2.56 -10.58 -4.53
C LEU A 26 -1.06 -10.23 -4.44
N ILE A 27 -0.74 -9.21 -3.63
CA ILE A 27 0.63 -8.79 -3.34
C ILE A 27 1.03 -9.37 -2.00
N ASP A 28 2.19 -10.00 -1.94
CA ASP A 28 2.79 -10.44 -0.70
C ASP A 28 3.35 -9.23 0.08
N PRO A 29 2.90 -8.98 1.32
CA PRO A 29 3.33 -7.82 2.10
C PRO A 29 4.83 -7.80 2.39
N ASP A 30 5.44 -8.96 2.64
CA ASP A 30 6.88 -9.07 2.93
C ASP A 30 7.73 -8.76 1.68
N LEU A 31 7.31 -9.26 0.51
CA LEU A 31 7.93 -8.89 -0.76
C LEU A 31 7.78 -7.39 -1.05
N PHE A 32 6.61 -6.83 -0.76
CA PHE A 32 6.38 -5.40 -0.90
C PHE A 32 7.27 -4.57 0.02
N ASP A 33 7.38 -4.94 1.30
CA ASP A 33 8.29 -4.28 2.25
C ASP A 33 9.75 -4.39 1.80
N CYS A 34 10.16 -5.54 1.26
CA CYS A 34 11.48 -5.71 0.67
C CYS A 34 11.69 -4.73 -0.50
N CYS A 35 10.70 -4.60 -1.41
CA CYS A 35 10.75 -3.62 -2.49
C CYS A 35 10.78 -2.16 -2.00
N VAL A 36 10.02 -1.82 -0.95
CA VAL A 36 10.04 -0.49 -0.34
C VAL A 36 11.43 -0.17 0.23
N ASN A 37 12.01 -1.12 0.99
CA ASN A 37 13.31 -0.93 1.64
C ASN A 37 14.47 -0.93 0.64
N ALA A 38 14.42 -1.79 -0.38
CA ALA A 38 15.47 -1.89 -1.39
C ALA A 38 15.42 -0.76 -2.41
N HIS A 39 14.22 -0.24 -2.73
CA HIS A 39 14.06 0.63 -3.89
C HIS A 39 13.42 2.00 -3.64
N GLN A 40 12.91 2.31 -2.44
CA GLN A 40 12.36 3.61 -1.95
C GLN A 40 11.45 4.44 -2.89
N GLY A 41 11.19 3.99 -4.12
CA GLY A 41 10.57 4.76 -5.19
C GLY A 41 9.06 4.53 -5.20
N TYR A 42 8.53 4.03 -6.31
CA TYR A 42 7.09 3.86 -6.47
C TYR A 42 6.43 2.96 -5.42
N ALA A 43 7.16 2.00 -4.83
CA ALA A 43 6.65 1.20 -3.73
C ALA A 43 6.40 2.03 -2.46
N PHE A 44 7.34 2.92 -2.11
CA PHE A 44 7.17 3.83 -0.97
C PHE A 44 6.03 4.82 -1.22
N LEU A 45 5.96 5.39 -2.44
CA LEU A 45 4.87 6.29 -2.82
C LEU A 45 3.52 5.59 -2.77
N LEU A 46 3.44 4.33 -3.21
CA LEU A 46 2.20 3.56 -3.17
C LEU A 46 1.73 3.32 -1.72
N ARG A 47 2.65 2.98 -0.80
CA ARG A 47 2.36 2.85 0.63
C ARG A 47 1.81 4.14 1.23
N ASN A 48 2.48 5.27 0.99
CA ASN A 48 1.98 6.57 1.45
C ASN A 48 0.61 6.89 0.86
N TRP A 49 0.42 6.66 -0.44
CA TRP A 49 -0.84 6.93 -1.11
C TRP A 49 -2.01 6.06 -0.61
N ILE A 50 -1.77 4.79 -0.29
CA ILE A 50 -2.76 3.90 0.33
C ILE A 50 -3.18 4.46 1.71
N ARG A 51 -2.21 4.90 2.51
CA ARG A 51 -2.46 5.52 3.81
C ARG A 51 -3.26 6.82 3.69
N GLU A 52 -2.85 7.72 2.79
CA GLU A 52 -3.57 8.98 2.53
C GLU A 52 -5.00 8.70 2.04
N SER A 53 -5.21 7.63 1.26
CA SER A 53 -6.53 7.21 0.81
C SER A 53 -7.40 6.75 1.98
N TYR A 54 -6.85 6.00 2.94
CA TYR A 54 -7.57 5.64 4.17
C TYR A 54 -7.94 6.88 4.99
N GLU A 55 -7.00 7.81 5.18
CA GLU A 55 -7.24 9.07 5.92
C GLU A 55 -8.28 9.96 5.24
N SER A 56 -8.41 9.85 3.91
CA SER A 56 -9.44 10.54 3.10
C SER A 56 -10.80 9.84 3.10
N GLY A 57 -10.94 8.69 3.78
CA GLY A 57 -12.18 7.91 3.85
C GLY A 57 -12.44 7.02 2.63
N ALA A 58 -11.43 6.74 1.80
CA ALA A 58 -11.58 5.83 0.67
C ALA A 58 -11.73 4.38 1.15
N THR A 59 -12.48 3.57 0.40
CA THR A 59 -12.65 2.15 0.70
C THR A 59 -11.55 1.31 0.05
N VAL A 60 -11.29 0.12 0.60
CA VAL A 60 -10.35 -0.86 0.02
C VAL A 60 -10.63 -1.10 -1.46
N LYS A 61 -11.92 -1.24 -1.84
CA LYS A 61 -12.34 -1.45 -3.24
C LYS A 61 -11.97 -0.29 -4.16
N GLU A 62 -12.16 0.95 -3.71
CA GLU A 62 -11.81 2.16 -4.46
C GLU A 62 -10.29 2.24 -4.71
N VAL A 63 -9.52 2.01 -3.65
CA VAL A 63 -8.05 2.00 -3.70
C VAL A 63 -7.55 0.91 -4.64
N VAL A 64 -8.02 -0.33 -4.47
CA VAL A 64 -7.68 -1.47 -5.34
C VAL A 64 -8.04 -1.18 -6.80
N LYS A 65 -9.21 -0.59 -7.05
CA LYS A 65 -9.66 -0.25 -8.42
C LYS A 65 -8.74 0.80 -9.05
N LYS A 66 -8.36 1.85 -8.31
CA LYS A 66 -7.42 2.88 -8.79
C LYS A 66 -6.05 2.29 -9.10
N ILE A 67 -5.54 1.41 -8.23
CA ILE A 67 -4.25 0.74 -8.43
C ILE A 67 -4.31 -0.19 -9.66
N LYS A 68 -5.36 -1.00 -9.80
CA LYS A 68 -5.55 -1.87 -10.98
C LYS A 68 -5.73 -1.10 -12.29
N ASN A 69 -6.31 0.10 -12.25
CA ASN A 69 -6.48 0.96 -13.42
C ASN A 69 -5.21 1.75 -13.76
N SER A 70 -4.31 1.91 -12.79
CA SER A 70 -3.02 2.57 -13.03
C SER A 70 -2.10 1.71 -13.90
N LYS A 71 -1.14 2.35 -14.56
CA LYS A 71 -0.07 1.66 -15.30
C LYS A 71 1.03 1.07 -14.39
N LEU A 72 0.77 0.89 -13.09
CA LEU A 72 1.73 0.30 -12.15
C LEU A 72 1.89 -1.19 -12.45
N GLN A 73 3.12 -1.61 -12.73
CA GLN A 73 3.47 -3.02 -12.95
C GLN A 73 3.53 -3.78 -11.62
N LEU A 74 2.38 -4.08 -11.03
CA LEU A 74 2.29 -4.82 -9.77
C LEU A 74 2.91 -6.22 -9.87
N GLU A 75 2.97 -6.80 -11.07
CA GLU A 75 3.64 -8.09 -11.33
C GLU A 75 5.14 -8.04 -11.04
N SER A 76 5.79 -6.87 -11.20
CA SER A 76 7.20 -6.69 -10.84
C SER A 76 7.44 -6.90 -9.35
N ILE A 77 6.48 -6.54 -8.49
CA ILE A 77 6.57 -6.74 -7.03
C ILE A 77 6.58 -8.24 -6.69
N LYS A 78 5.78 -9.03 -7.40
CA LYS A 78 5.66 -10.49 -7.17
C LYS A 78 6.97 -11.24 -7.43
N ILE A 79 7.86 -10.66 -8.24
CA ILE A 79 9.17 -11.21 -8.57
C ILE A 79 10.32 -10.47 -7.87
N GLY A 80 10.02 -9.63 -6.87
CA GLY A 80 11.02 -8.87 -6.10
C GLY A 80 11.73 -7.77 -6.90
N LYS A 81 11.15 -7.32 -8.01
CA LYS A 81 11.68 -6.21 -8.82
C LYS A 81 11.04 -4.89 -8.41
N PRO A 82 11.74 -3.75 -8.61
CA PRO A 82 11.17 -2.44 -8.35
C PRO A 82 9.90 -2.20 -9.15
N LEU A 83 8.96 -1.48 -8.54
CA LEU A 83 7.81 -0.94 -9.26
C LEU A 83 8.29 0.04 -10.33
N THR A 84 7.88 -0.20 -11.57
CA THR A 84 8.10 0.70 -12.69
C THR A 84 6.76 1.10 -13.31
N LEU A 85 6.72 2.28 -13.91
CA LEU A 85 5.60 2.70 -14.76
C LEU A 85 5.87 2.19 -16.18
N VAL A 86 4.88 1.57 -16.81
CA VAL A 86 4.93 1.32 -18.25
C VAL A 86 4.67 2.64 -18.96
N ALA A 87 5.57 3.05 -19.86
CA ALA A 87 5.37 4.18 -20.76
C ALA A 87 4.14 3.93 -21.66
#